data_AF-A0A0J9TLJ9-F1
#
_entry.id   AF-A0A0J9TLJ9-F1
#
_cell.length_a   1.000
_cell.length_b   1.000
_cell.length_c   1.000
_cell.angle_alpha   90.00
_cell.angle_beta   90.00
_cell.angle_gamma   90.00
#
_symmetry.space_group_name_H-M   'P 1'
#
loop_
_entity.id
_entity.type
_entity.pdbx_description
1 polymer ?
#
loop_
_entity_poly.entity_id
_entity_poly.type
_entity_poly.pdbx_seq_one_letter_code
_entity_poly.pdbx_strand_id
1 'polypeptide(L)'
;MNGNIFALNIPYSSSKLFYEFIKDEDQISYIFYKKLDDPEDISKLDELKSKITITQFLKHYESKIILAKLVRNIKLIVSKYSGNYEKRCRDVNHWINEEMSKYESKNLSENISGSVTGVFNDIKWKKGDQDVRVCERVPNVYHHKAEAIMKKLDDYCESRDNLRCDIFKNNEECLRYNRYIKRNREYFSSQLHTICNTYGCKINGYKIDDTCSLDKMDVTFREINCEALYKKEELQKPLSIVKERSSVEIGFFIVVSLILFYFFITFLDKVS
;
A
#
# COMPACT_ATOMS: atom_id res chain seq x y z
N MET A 1 3.05 -52.19 25.31
CA MET A 1 3.79 -50.94 25.60
C MET A 1 3.06 -49.84 24.87
N ASN A 2 2.36 -49.02 25.65
CA ASN A 2 1.36 -48.07 25.18
C ASN A 2 2.03 -46.82 24.64
N GLY A 3 1.60 -46.42 23.44
CA GLY A 3 1.84 -45.08 22.92
C GLY A 3 1.01 -44.04 23.68
N ASN A 4 1.56 -42.83 23.76
CA ASN A 4 0.82 -41.61 24.05
C ASN A 4 1.53 -40.47 23.30
N ILE A 5 1.01 -40.15 22.11
CA ILE A 5 1.24 -38.88 21.45
C ILE A 5 0.14 -37.95 21.97
N PHE A 6 0.52 -36.95 22.76
CA PHE A 6 -0.38 -35.85 23.11
C PHE A 6 -0.64 -35.02 21.85
N ALA A 7 -1.73 -35.34 21.16
CA ALA A 7 -2.35 -34.45 20.19
C ALA A 7 -3.03 -33.31 20.96
N LEU A 8 -2.45 -32.12 20.94
CA LEU A 8 -3.12 -30.90 21.35
C LEU A 8 -4.20 -30.56 20.32
N ASN A 9 -5.42 -31.00 20.61
CA ASN A 9 -6.64 -30.53 19.95
C ASN A 9 -6.84 -29.05 20.26
N ILE A 10 -6.49 -28.17 19.32
CA ILE A 10 -6.98 -26.79 19.31
C ILE A 10 -8.33 -26.80 18.58
N PRO A 11 -9.44 -26.43 19.24
CA PRO A 11 -10.76 -26.47 18.61
C PRO A 11 -10.86 -25.40 17.54
N TYR A 12 -11.11 -25.85 16.31
CA TYR A 12 -11.53 -25.05 15.18
C TYR A 12 -12.90 -24.44 15.50
N SER A 13 -12.93 -23.22 16.03
CA SER A 13 -14.18 -22.44 16.15
C SER A 13 -14.47 -21.77 14.80
N SER A 14 -15.25 -22.44 13.98
CA SER A 14 -15.80 -21.96 12.71
C SER A 14 -17.03 -21.07 12.95
N SER A 15 -16.82 -19.87 13.49
CA SER A 15 -17.85 -18.83 13.48
C SER A 15 -17.32 -17.53 12.88
N LYS A 16 -17.56 -17.40 11.57
CA LYS A 16 -17.89 -16.14 10.90
C LYS A 16 -16.93 -14.97 11.15
N LEU A 17 -15.70 -15.11 10.67
CA LEU A 17 -14.81 -13.97 10.43
C LEU A 17 -14.35 -14.00 8.99
N PHE A 18 -15.26 -13.56 8.11
CA PHE A 18 -14.91 -13.15 6.75
C PHE A 18 -14.10 -11.84 6.90
N TYR A 19 -12.85 -11.95 7.36
CA TYR A 19 -11.95 -10.80 7.37
C TYR A 19 -11.68 -10.45 5.92
N GLU A 20 -12.24 -9.35 5.44
CA GLU A 20 -11.83 -8.79 4.15
C GLU A 20 -10.32 -8.54 4.18
N PHE A 21 -9.59 -9.30 3.37
CA PHE A 21 -8.15 -9.09 3.20
C PHE A 21 -7.91 -7.74 2.55
N ILE A 22 -6.80 -7.10 2.91
CA ILE A 22 -6.30 -5.96 2.15
C ILE A 22 -6.01 -6.45 0.72
N LYS A 23 -6.74 -5.87 -0.23
CA LYS A 23 -6.65 -6.15 -1.65
C LYS A 23 -5.62 -5.21 -2.26
N ASP A 24 -4.71 -5.77 -3.05
CA ASP A 24 -3.69 -4.99 -3.75
C ASP A 24 -4.35 -4.13 -4.84
N GLU A 25 -5.50 -4.56 -5.36
CA GLU A 25 -6.27 -3.89 -6.42
C GLU A 25 -6.89 -2.56 -5.98
N ASP A 26 -7.15 -2.42 -4.68
CA ASP A 26 -7.69 -1.20 -4.09
C ASP A 26 -6.58 -0.17 -3.80
N GLN A 27 -5.31 -0.56 -3.92
CA GLN A 27 -4.18 0.30 -3.62
C GLN A 27 -3.86 1.26 -4.77
N ILE A 28 -3.40 2.46 -4.41
CA ILE A 28 -3.07 3.51 -5.38
C ILE A 28 -2.00 3.07 -6.39
N SER A 29 -1.08 2.20 -5.97
CA SER A 29 -0.06 1.57 -6.79
C SER A 29 -0.65 0.82 -7.98
N TYR A 30 -1.58 -0.09 -7.70
CA TYR A 30 -2.28 -0.88 -8.71
C TYR A 30 -3.18 -0.02 -9.59
N ILE A 31 -3.98 0.87 -8.97
CA ILE A 31 -4.91 1.74 -9.70
C ILE A 31 -4.17 2.61 -10.71
N PHE A 32 -3.03 3.18 -10.32
CA PHE A 32 -2.20 3.97 -11.22
C PHE A 32 -1.62 3.11 -12.35
N TYR A 33 -1.00 1.98 -12.03
CA TYR A 33 -0.35 1.14 -13.04
C TYR A 33 -1.35 0.65 -14.11
N LYS A 34 -2.55 0.26 -13.69
CA LYS A 34 -3.62 -0.16 -14.61
C LYS A 34 -4.02 0.94 -15.59
N LYS A 35 -4.02 2.21 -15.17
CA LYS A 35 -4.34 3.36 -16.03
C LYS A 35 -3.30 3.61 -17.11
N LEU A 36 -2.08 3.08 -16.96
CA LEU A 36 -1.01 3.29 -17.95
C LEU A 36 -1.35 2.69 -19.32
N ASP A 37 -2.22 1.68 -19.34
CA ASP A 37 -2.68 1.01 -20.54
C ASP A 37 -3.95 1.59 -21.17
N ASP A 38 -4.61 2.56 -20.49
CA ASP A 38 -5.84 3.18 -21.00
C ASP A 38 -5.61 3.68 -22.45
N PRO A 39 -6.57 3.48 -23.38
CA PRO A 39 -6.46 3.95 -24.76
C PRO A 39 -6.13 5.44 -24.82
N GLU A 40 -5.37 5.84 -25.84
CA GLU A 40 -5.01 7.23 -26.08
C GLU A 40 -4.89 7.51 -27.57
N ASP A 41 -5.24 8.73 -27.96
CA ASP A 41 -5.21 9.19 -29.35
C ASP A 41 -3.82 9.73 -29.72
N ILE A 42 -3.36 9.45 -30.96
CA ILE A 42 -2.03 9.88 -31.44
C ILE A 42 -1.88 11.41 -31.49
N SER A 43 -2.97 12.17 -31.55
CA SER A 43 -2.96 13.63 -31.46
C SER A 43 -2.36 14.13 -30.15
N LYS A 44 -2.26 13.29 -29.11
CA LYS A 44 -1.55 13.65 -27.87
C LYS A 44 -0.07 13.99 -28.10
N LEU A 45 0.52 13.48 -29.18
CA LEU A 45 1.89 13.81 -29.58
C LEU A 45 2.02 15.27 -30.03
N ASP A 46 0.92 15.94 -30.40
CA ASP A 46 0.91 17.36 -30.79
C ASP A 46 1.22 18.30 -29.63
N GLU A 47 1.10 17.79 -28.41
CA GLU A 47 1.42 18.54 -27.20
C GLU A 47 2.93 18.58 -26.89
N LEU A 48 3.74 17.88 -27.68
CA LEU A 48 5.20 17.83 -27.54
C LEU A 48 5.87 18.97 -28.32
N LYS A 49 6.74 19.75 -27.67
CA LYS A 49 7.55 20.79 -28.32
C LYS A 49 8.47 20.17 -29.36
N SER A 50 9.07 19.02 -29.04
CA SER A 50 9.94 18.27 -29.95
C SER A 50 9.22 17.21 -30.80
N LYS A 51 7.90 17.34 -31.05
CA LYS A 51 7.10 16.37 -31.82
C LYS A 51 7.78 15.92 -33.12
N ILE A 52 8.23 16.87 -33.94
CA ILE A 52 8.80 16.59 -35.26
C ILE A 52 9.99 15.62 -35.12
N THR A 53 10.95 15.97 -34.26
CA THR A 53 12.12 15.13 -34.00
C THR A 53 11.76 13.78 -33.40
N ILE A 54 10.80 13.75 -32.45
CA ILE A 54 10.35 12.51 -31.79
C ILE A 54 9.69 11.56 -32.78
N THR A 55 8.97 12.07 -33.77
CA THR A 55 8.13 11.27 -34.67
C THR A 55 8.75 11.01 -36.04
N GLN A 56 9.85 11.68 -36.38
CA GLN A 56 10.48 11.66 -37.71
C GLN A 56 10.72 10.25 -38.27
N PHE A 57 11.09 9.31 -37.41
CA PHE A 57 11.43 7.93 -37.80
C PHE A 57 10.34 6.90 -37.46
N LEU A 58 9.16 7.35 -37.01
CA LEU A 58 8.05 6.47 -36.64
C LEU A 58 7.12 6.23 -37.83
N LYS A 59 7.27 5.06 -38.44
CA LYS A 59 6.48 4.51 -39.54
C LYS A 59 5.22 3.82 -39.05
N HIS A 60 5.29 3.11 -37.93
CA HIS A 60 4.18 2.26 -37.47
C HIS A 60 3.15 3.03 -36.62
N TYR A 61 1.87 2.66 -36.77
CA TYR A 61 0.79 3.25 -35.96
C TYR A 61 0.92 2.86 -34.48
N GLU A 62 1.31 1.62 -34.22
CA GLU A 62 1.47 1.10 -32.87
C GLU A 62 2.52 1.88 -32.05
N SER A 63 3.67 2.23 -32.64
CA SER A 63 4.69 3.02 -31.93
C SER A 63 4.19 4.43 -31.59
N LYS A 64 3.40 5.05 -32.48
CA LYS A 64 2.76 6.34 -32.20
C LYS A 64 1.77 6.24 -31.04
N ILE A 65 1.00 5.16 -30.96
CA ILE A 65 0.09 4.89 -29.84
C ILE A 65 0.86 4.70 -28.52
N ILE A 66 1.94 3.92 -28.51
CA ILE A 66 2.79 3.74 -27.32
C ILE A 66 3.30 5.09 -26.82
N LEU A 67 3.81 5.94 -27.72
CA LEU A 67 4.29 7.27 -27.34
C LEU A 67 3.16 8.19 -26.87
N ALA A 68 1.98 8.14 -27.49
CA ALA A 68 0.84 8.95 -27.07
C ALA A 68 0.40 8.58 -25.64
N LYS A 69 0.31 7.27 -25.34
CA LYS A 69 0.09 6.76 -23.98
C LYS A 69 1.17 7.23 -23.02
N LEU A 70 2.44 7.22 -23.42
CA LEU A 70 3.55 7.71 -22.59
C LEU A 70 3.42 9.20 -22.27
N VAL A 71 3.04 10.04 -23.25
CA VAL A 71 2.77 11.47 -23.02
C VAL A 71 1.69 11.65 -21.96
N ARG A 72 0.56 10.96 -22.12
CA ARG A 72 -0.56 10.99 -21.16
C ARG A 72 -0.11 10.50 -19.79
N ASN A 73 0.64 9.40 -19.72
CA ASN A 73 1.11 8.78 -18.47
C ASN A 73 1.97 9.75 -17.67
N ILE A 74 2.97 10.40 -18.28
CA ILE A 74 3.84 11.35 -17.59
C ILE A 74 3.05 12.59 -17.13
N LYS A 75 2.13 13.10 -17.94
CA LYS A 75 1.25 14.22 -17.54
C LYS A 75 0.29 13.86 -16.41
N LEU A 76 -0.12 12.59 -16.32
CA LEU A 76 -0.98 12.10 -15.25
C LEU A 76 -0.29 12.19 -13.88
N ILE A 77 1.03 12.01 -13.84
CA ILE A 77 1.83 12.14 -12.61
C ILE A 77 1.68 13.55 -12.04
N VAL A 78 1.90 14.58 -12.85
CA VAL A 78 1.84 15.97 -12.41
C VAL A 78 0.42 16.36 -12.01
N SER A 79 -0.58 15.95 -12.80
CA SER A 79 -1.96 16.42 -12.65
C SER A 79 -2.76 15.71 -11.57
N LYS A 80 -2.51 14.41 -11.32
CA LYS A 80 -3.34 13.58 -10.42
C LYS A 80 -2.57 12.76 -9.40
N TYR A 81 -1.30 12.45 -9.66
CA TYR A 81 -0.52 11.50 -8.84
C TYR A 81 0.79 12.11 -8.32
N SER A 82 0.78 13.40 -8.01
CA SER A 82 1.99 14.16 -7.65
C SER A 82 2.53 13.84 -6.25
N GLY A 83 1.69 13.30 -5.36
CA GLY A 83 2.05 13.01 -3.97
C GLY A 83 3.19 12.01 -3.78
N ASN A 84 3.37 11.06 -4.72
CA ASN A 84 4.50 10.12 -4.74
C ASN A 84 5.07 10.01 -6.17
N TYR A 85 5.42 11.16 -6.75
CA TYR A 85 5.80 11.23 -8.17
C TYR A 85 6.99 10.33 -8.53
N GLU A 86 7.95 10.13 -7.62
CA GLU A 86 9.14 9.30 -7.87
C GLU A 86 8.77 7.84 -8.11
N LYS A 87 7.86 7.30 -7.29
CA LYS A 87 7.32 5.97 -7.50
C LYS A 87 6.54 5.89 -8.81
N ARG A 88 5.72 6.90 -9.12
CA ARG A 88 4.98 6.94 -10.40
C ARG A 88 5.91 6.98 -11.60
N CYS A 89 7.05 7.64 -11.50
CA CYS A 89 8.09 7.60 -12.52
C CYS A 89 8.71 6.21 -12.68
N ARG A 90 8.90 5.45 -11.58
CA ARG A 90 9.33 4.05 -11.65
C ARG A 90 8.27 3.16 -12.31
N ASP A 91 6.99 3.33 -11.96
CA ASP A 91 5.86 2.64 -12.60
C ASP A 91 5.82 2.91 -14.12
N VAL A 92 5.93 4.17 -14.54
CA VAL A 92 5.93 4.54 -15.97
C VAL A 92 7.16 3.96 -16.68
N ASN A 93 8.33 3.96 -16.04
CA ASN A 93 9.53 3.33 -16.62
C ASN A 93 9.35 1.82 -16.78
N HIS A 94 8.79 1.13 -15.79
CA HIS A 94 8.50 -0.30 -15.89
C HIS A 94 7.52 -0.57 -17.04
N TRP A 95 6.41 0.15 -17.10
CA TRP A 95 5.42 0.00 -18.16
C TRP A 95 6.01 0.24 -19.56
N ILE A 96 6.80 1.30 -19.76
CA ILE A 96 7.37 1.57 -21.09
C ILE A 96 8.45 0.55 -21.47
N ASN A 97 9.19 -0.01 -20.50
CA ASN A 97 10.12 -1.11 -20.76
C ASN A 97 9.36 -2.35 -21.27
N GLU A 98 8.23 -2.71 -20.64
CA GLU A 98 7.37 -3.81 -21.09
C GLU A 98 6.81 -3.57 -22.50
N GLU A 99 6.27 -2.37 -22.77
CA GLU A 99 5.71 -2.03 -24.07
C GLU A 99 6.77 -2.01 -25.17
N MET A 100 7.96 -1.48 -24.90
CA MET A 100 9.09 -1.52 -25.83
C MET A 100 9.52 -2.96 -26.12
N SER A 101 9.63 -3.82 -25.09
CA SER A 101 10.00 -5.23 -25.28
C SER A 101 8.97 -5.99 -26.11
N LYS A 102 7.67 -5.79 -25.85
CA LYS A 102 6.59 -6.34 -26.67
C LYS A 102 6.68 -5.86 -28.11
N TYR A 103 6.93 -4.56 -28.31
CA TYR A 103 7.05 -3.97 -29.64
C TYR A 103 8.24 -4.53 -30.43
N GLU A 104 9.42 -4.59 -29.80
CA GLU A 104 10.66 -5.11 -30.39
C GLU A 104 10.55 -6.60 -30.77
N SER A 105 9.82 -7.39 -29.97
CA SER A 105 9.57 -8.82 -30.25
C SER A 105 8.84 -9.07 -31.58
N LYS A 106 8.20 -8.05 -32.16
CA LYS A 106 7.50 -8.15 -33.44
C LYS A 106 8.43 -8.02 -34.65
N ASN A 107 9.73 -7.83 -34.44
CA ASN A 107 10.76 -7.68 -35.48
C ASN A 107 10.42 -6.59 -36.52
N LEU A 108 9.72 -5.54 -36.09
CA LEU A 108 9.54 -4.34 -36.87
C LEU A 108 10.90 -3.63 -36.84
N SER A 109 11.56 -3.46 -37.99
CA SER A 109 12.89 -2.80 -38.11
C SER A 109 12.99 -1.37 -37.53
N GLU A 110 11.90 -0.86 -36.95
CA GLU A 110 11.80 0.43 -36.28
C GLU A 110 12.21 0.32 -34.81
N ASN A 111 13.15 1.17 -34.39
CA ASN A 111 13.53 1.33 -33.00
C ASN A 111 12.90 2.61 -32.43
N ILE A 112 12.15 2.48 -31.34
CA ILE A 112 11.40 3.60 -30.72
C ILE A 112 12.10 4.19 -29.49
N SER A 113 13.26 3.66 -29.07
CA SER A 113 13.98 4.05 -27.86
C SER A 113 14.38 5.53 -27.83
N GLY A 114 14.85 6.05 -28.98
CA GLY A 114 15.18 7.47 -29.14
C GLY A 114 13.95 8.36 -28.96
N SER A 115 12.82 7.98 -29.56
CA SER A 115 11.56 8.70 -29.45
C SER A 115 11.00 8.66 -28.02
N VAL A 116 11.07 7.51 -27.34
CA VAL A 116 10.71 7.38 -25.92
C VAL A 116 11.53 8.34 -25.06
N THR A 117 12.85 8.35 -25.23
CA THR A 117 13.74 9.27 -24.50
C THR A 117 13.40 10.74 -24.76
N GLY A 118 13.06 11.06 -26.01
CA GLY A 118 12.57 12.38 -26.39
C GLY A 118 11.32 12.80 -25.60
N VAL A 119 10.33 11.91 -25.47
CA VAL A 119 9.11 12.19 -24.70
C VAL A 119 9.40 12.49 -23.22
N PHE A 120 10.26 11.69 -22.56
CA PHE A 120 10.67 11.95 -21.17
C PHE A 120 11.37 13.31 -21.01
N ASN A 121 12.17 13.71 -21.99
CA ASN A 121 12.90 14.97 -21.93
C ASN A 121 12.00 16.19 -22.19
N ASP A 122 10.96 16.03 -23.01
CA ASP A 122 10.11 17.13 -23.48
C ASP A 122 9.05 17.55 -22.45
N ILE A 123 8.56 16.61 -21.63
CA ILE A 123 7.55 16.88 -20.62
C ILE A 123 8.20 17.39 -19.33
N LYS A 124 7.86 18.63 -18.97
CA LYS A 124 8.39 19.34 -17.80
C LYS A 124 7.33 19.56 -16.72
N TRP A 125 7.78 19.59 -15.48
CA TRP A 125 7.04 20.09 -14.33
C TRP A 125 7.58 21.46 -13.96
N LYS A 126 6.73 22.48 -14.05
CA LYS A 126 7.04 23.82 -13.54
C LYS A 126 7.07 23.79 -12.01
N LYS A 127 8.26 23.90 -11.43
CA LYS A 127 8.47 24.06 -9.98
C LYS A 127 9.09 25.44 -9.75
N GLY A 128 8.24 26.42 -9.42
CA GLY A 128 8.63 27.83 -9.36
C GLY A 128 9.02 28.36 -10.74
N ASP A 129 10.21 28.95 -10.85
CA ASP A 129 10.76 29.53 -12.08
C ASP A 129 11.54 28.52 -12.94
N GLN A 130 11.61 27.25 -12.52
CA GLN A 130 12.37 26.22 -13.22
C GLN A 130 11.46 25.14 -13.83
N ASP A 131 11.76 24.81 -15.08
CA ASP A 131 11.21 23.66 -15.78
C ASP A 131 12.08 22.43 -15.50
N VAL A 132 11.62 21.58 -14.59
CA VAL A 132 12.32 20.33 -14.24
C VAL A 132 11.68 19.18 -15.02
N ARG A 133 12.47 18.18 -15.45
CA ARG A 133 11.87 16.95 -16.02
C ARG A 133 10.95 16.29 -14.99
N VAL A 134 9.78 15.83 -15.42
CA VAL A 134 8.87 15.11 -14.51
C VAL A 134 9.50 13.80 -14.05
N CYS A 135 9.99 13.02 -15.02
CA CYS A 135 10.62 11.73 -14.82
C CYS A 135 11.89 11.64 -15.64
N GLU A 136 12.85 10.86 -15.15
CA GLU A 136 14.00 10.43 -15.94
C GLU A 136 13.73 9.05 -16.54
N ARG A 137 14.23 8.84 -17.76
CA ARG A 137 14.17 7.53 -18.43
C ARG A 137 15.21 6.61 -17.80
N VAL A 138 14.77 5.50 -17.23
CA VAL A 138 15.62 4.47 -16.60
C VAL A 138 15.37 3.12 -17.27
N PRO A 139 16.30 2.64 -18.12
CA PRO A 139 16.20 1.32 -18.75
C PRO A 139 16.04 0.21 -17.70
N ASN A 140 15.32 -0.86 -18.07
CA ASN A 140 15.27 -2.03 -17.22
C ASN A 140 16.67 -2.66 -17.12
N VAL A 141 17.13 -2.89 -15.89
CA VAL A 141 18.41 -3.52 -15.56
C VAL A 141 18.27 -4.97 -15.10
N TYR A 142 17.03 -5.43 -14.90
CA TYR A 142 16.72 -6.76 -14.39
C TYR A 142 16.30 -7.69 -15.52
N HIS A 143 16.63 -8.98 -15.42
CA HIS A 143 16.03 -9.99 -16.27
C HIS A 143 14.50 -10.04 -16.06
N HIS A 144 13.75 -10.37 -17.12
CA HIS A 144 12.28 -10.27 -17.16
C HIS A 144 11.55 -10.83 -15.92
N LYS A 145 11.96 -11.99 -15.38
CA LYS A 145 11.31 -12.56 -14.18
C LYS A 145 11.55 -11.72 -12.93
N ALA A 146 12.74 -11.15 -12.80
CA ALA A 146 13.10 -10.31 -11.67
C ALA A 146 12.47 -8.91 -11.75
N GLU A 147 12.30 -8.36 -12.96
CA GLU A 147 11.62 -7.08 -13.18
C GLU A 147 10.20 -7.07 -12.59
N ALA A 148 9.36 -8.04 -12.96
CA ALA A 148 8.00 -8.15 -12.46
C ALA A 148 7.93 -8.30 -10.92
N ILE A 149 8.90 -9.01 -10.34
CA ILE A 149 8.97 -9.19 -8.88
C ILE A 149 9.40 -7.89 -8.20
N MET A 150 10.37 -7.16 -8.77
CA MET A 150 10.81 -5.87 -8.23
C MET A 150 9.71 -4.82 -8.31
N LYS A 151 8.92 -4.82 -9.38
CA LYS A 151 7.76 -3.93 -9.49
C LYS A 151 6.69 -4.25 -8.44
N LYS A 152 6.41 -5.53 -8.21
CA LYS A 152 5.49 -5.95 -7.15
C LYS A 152 6.02 -5.61 -5.75
N LEU A 153 7.34 -5.65 -5.54
CA LEU A 153 7.96 -5.22 -4.30
C LEU A 153 7.75 -3.72 -4.06
N ASP A 154 7.94 -2.89 -5.09
CA ASP A 154 7.70 -1.44 -5.03
C ASP A 154 6.24 -1.12 -4.70
N ASP A 155 5.31 -1.82 -5.36
CA ASP A 155 3.87 -1.68 -5.09
C ASP A 155 3.51 -2.09 -3.66
N TYR A 156 4.09 -3.19 -3.16
CA TYR A 156 3.92 -3.63 -1.78
C TYR A 156 4.44 -2.58 -0.79
N CYS A 157 5.63 -2.03 -1.00
CA CYS A 157 6.21 -1.05 -0.07
C CYS A 157 5.39 0.25 -0.02
N GLU A 158 4.94 0.76 -1.17
CA GLU A 158 4.02 1.90 -1.20
C GLU A 158 2.72 1.59 -0.44
N SER A 159 2.14 0.41 -0.67
CA SER A 159 0.89 0.01 -0.01
C SER A 159 1.09 -0.14 1.50
N ARG A 160 2.16 -0.83 1.93
CA ARG A 160 2.55 -0.98 3.34
C ARG A 160 2.66 0.37 4.02
N ASP A 161 3.37 1.32 3.42
CA ASP A 161 3.62 2.61 4.04
C ASP A 161 2.36 3.47 4.10
N ASN A 162 1.51 3.45 3.05
CA ASN A 162 0.20 4.10 3.07
C ASN A 162 -0.71 3.52 4.16
N LEU A 163 -0.79 2.19 4.26
CA LEU A 163 -1.61 1.49 5.26
C LEU A 163 -1.14 1.75 6.70
N ARG A 164 0.13 2.11 6.91
CA ARG A 164 0.65 2.49 8.23
C ARG A 164 0.33 3.93 8.61
N CYS A 165 0.15 4.82 7.63
CA CYS A 165 -0.23 6.22 7.87
C CYS A 165 -1.66 6.33 8.41
N ASP A 166 -2.52 5.39 8.03
CA ASP A 166 -3.81 5.20 8.69
C ASP A 166 -3.57 4.54 10.06
N ILE A 167 -3.62 5.32 11.14
CA ILE A 167 -3.57 4.77 12.49
C ILE A 167 -4.70 3.75 12.59
N PHE A 168 -4.34 2.47 12.75
CA PHE A 168 -5.29 1.38 12.92
C PHE A 168 -6.29 1.77 14.01
N LYS A 169 -7.59 1.60 13.76
CA LYS A 169 -8.65 2.04 14.70
C LYS A 169 -8.87 1.06 15.84
N ASN A 170 -8.45 -0.19 15.65
CA ASN A 170 -8.62 -1.27 16.62
C ASN A 170 -7.64 -2.43 16.35
N ASN A 171 -7.57 -3.34 17.31
CA ASN A 171 -6.72 -4.52 17.25
C ASN A 171 -6.99 -5.39 16.01
N GLU A 172 -8.24 -5.47 15.56
CA GLU A 172 -8.63 -6.23 14.37
C GLU A 172 -8.00 -5.66 13.09
N GLU A 173 -8.01 -4.34 12.90
CA GLU A 173 -7.38 -3.67 11.76
C GLU A 173 -5.86 -3.89 11.77
N CYS A 174 -5.22 -3.83 12.93
CA CYS A 174 -3.79 -4.12 13.07
C CYS A 174 -3.47 -5.59 12.74
N LEU A 175 -4.29 -6.54 13.22
CA LEU A 175 -4.13 -7.96 12.89
C LEU A 175 -4.33 -8.21 11.39
N ARG A 176 -5.28 -7.50 10.75
CA ARG A 176 -5.48 -7.54 9.30
C ARG A 176 -4.25 -7.04 8.55
N TYR A 177 -3.64 -5.94 9.01
CA TYR A 177 -2.38 -5.46 8.46
C TYR A 177 -1.25 -6.50 8.61
N ASN A 178 -1.05 -7.11 9.79
CA ASN A 178 -0.02 -8.15 9.95
C ASN A 178 -0.25 -9.36 9.04
N ARG A 179 -1.51 -9.77 8.84
CA ARG A 179 -1.84 -10.81 7.85
C ARG A 179 -1.42 -10.41 6.43
N TYR A 180 -1.64 -9.16 6.04
CA TYR A 180 -1.17 -8.61 4.77
C TYR A 180 0.36 -8.67 4.64
N ILE A 181 1.08 -8.28 5.69
CA ILE A 181 2.55 -8.34 5.72
C ILE A 181 3.04 -9.79 5.58
N LYS A 182 2.48 -10.71 6.36
CA LYS A 182 2.86 -12.12 6.34
C LYS A 182 2.61 -12.77 4.98
N ARG A 183 1.43 -12.56 4.38
CA ARG A 183 1.09 -13.05 3.03
C ARG A 183 2.12 -12.59 2.00
N ASN A 184 2.49 -11.31 2.03
CA ASN A 184 3.47 -10.77 1.10
C ASN A 184 4.87 -11.33 1.37
N ARG A 185 5.28 -11.45 2.64
CA ARG A 185 6.56 -12.09 3.01
C ARG A 185 6.67 -13.50 2.46
N GLU A 186 5.62 -14.31 2.61
CA GLU A 186 5.54 -15.66 2.07
C GLU A 186 5.65 -15.67 0.55
N TYR A 187 4.90 -14.79 -0.13
CA TYR A 187 4.99 -14.62 -1.57
C TYR A 187 6.43 -14.30 -2.01
N PHE A 188 7.07 -13.24 -1.49
CA PHE A 188 8.41 -12.85 -1.92
C PHE A 188 9.47 -13.90 -1.56
N SER A 189 9.34 -14.56 -0.41
CA SER A 189 10.23 -15.67 -0.03
C SER A 189 10.15 -16.81 -1.04
N SER A 190 8.95 -17.17 -1.51
CA SER A 190 8.79 -18.18 -2.57
C SER A 190 9.39 -17.75 -3.91
N GLN A 191 9.40 -16.44 -4.20
CA GLN A 191 9.94 -15.90 -5.44
C GLN A 191 11.46 -15.77 -5.44
N LEU A 192 12.12 -15.82 -4.28
CA LEU A 192 13.58 -15.73 -4.20
C LEU A 192 14.26 -16.82 -5.04
N HIS A 193 13.73 -18.04 -5.06
CA HIS A 193 14.28 -19.09 -5.91
C HIS A 193 14.14 -18.75 -7.41
N THR A 194 13.04 -18.10 -7.82
CA THR A 194 12.81 -17.67 -9.20
C THR A 194 13.83 -16.63 -9.65
N ILE A 195 14.21 -15.73 -8.75
CA ILE A 195 15.15 -14.63 -9.02
C ILE A 195 16.61 -15.09 -8.93
N CYS A 196 16.87 -16.05 -8.06
CA CYS A 196 18.20 -16.38 -7.56
C CYS A 196 18.45 -17.90 -7.65
N ASN A 197 18.35 -18.46 -8.86
CA ASN A 197 18.51 -19.90 -9.09
C ASN A 197 19.95 -20.32 -9.45
N THR A 198 20.88 -19.37 -9.54
CA THR A 198 22.22 -19.57 -10.09
C THR A 198 23.31 -19.29 -9.07
N TYR A 199 24.41 -20.05 -9.16
CA TYR A 199 25.57 -19.90 -8.28
C TYR A 199 26.16 -18.48 -8.41
N GLY A 200 26.31 -17.77 -7.29
CA GLY A 200 26.83 -16.39 -7.25
C GLY A 200 25.79 -15.28 -7.37
N CYS A 201 24.49 -15.59 -7.36
CA CYS A 201 23.45 -14.58 -7.31
C CYS A 201 23.54 -13.73 -6.02
N LYS A 202 23.62 -12.40 -6.19
CA LYS A 202 23.71 -11.42 -5.09
C LYS A 202 22.35 -10.74 -4.90
N ILE A 203 21.61 -11.17 -3.87
CA ILE A 203 20.27 -10.61 -3.56
C ILE A 203 20.33 -9.09 -3.29
N ASN A 204 21.49 -8.58 -2.86
CA ASN A 204 21.74 -7.18 -2.52
C ASN A 204 21.41 -6.19 -3.66
N GLY A 205 21.33 -6.66 -4.92
CA GLY A 205 20.90 -5.84 -6.06
C GLY A 205 19.38 -5.62 -6.16
N TYR A 206 18.57 -6.35 -5.39
CA TYR A 206 17.11 -6.29 -5.42
C TYR A 206 16.57 -5.38 -4.33
N LYS A 207 16.90 -4.09 -4.46
CA LYS A 207 16.64 -3.04 -3.49
C LYS A 207 16.01 -1.83 -4.17
N ILE A 208 14.95 -1.29 -3.58
CA ILE A 208 14.37 0.01 -3.95
C ILE A 208 14.92 1.09 -3.02
N ASP A 209 14.90 0.84 -1.71
CA ASP A 209 15.52 1.66 -0.68
C ASP A 209 15.91 0.80 0.55
N ASP A 210 16.41 1.43 1.62
CA ASP A 210 16.87 0.70 2.82
C ASP A 210 15.79 -0.02 3.61
N THR A 211 14.52 0.34 3.41
CA THR A 211 13.33 -0.23 4.05
C THR A 211 12.49 -1.07 3.10
N CYS A 212 12.81 -1.06 1.81
CA CYS A 212 12.13 -1.77 0.75
C CYS A 212 13.14 -2.57 -0.09
N SER A 213 13.44 -3.79 0.38
CA SER A 213 14.47 -4.64 -0.23
C SER A 213 14.25 -6.14 0.04
N LEU A 214 14.69 -6.98 -0.89
CA LEU A 214 14.66 -8.44 -0.72
C LEU A 214 15.86 -8.98 0.09
N ASP A 215 16.93 -8.21 0.27
CA ASP A 215 18.08 -8.60 1.11
C ASP A 215 17.79 -8.40 2.61
N LYS A 216 16.87 -7.49 2.95
CA LYS A 216 16.46 -7.13 4.31
C LYS A 216 14.99 -7.50 4.55
N MET A 217 14.63 -8.77 4.33
CA MET A 217 13.25 -9.26 4.46
C MET A 217 12.60 -8.91 5.81
N ASP A 218 13.34 -8.95 6.92
CA ASP A 218 12.81 -8.62 8.25
C ASP A 218 12.51 -7.12 8.45
N VAL A 219 13.18 -6.25 7.68
CA VAL A 219 12.90 -4.82 7.65
C VAL A 219 11.72 -4.55 6.74
N THR A 220 11.75 -5.13 5.54
CA THR A 220 10.73 -4.92 4.50
C THR A 220 9.36 -5.43 4.94
N PHE A 221 9.30 -6.62 5.53
CA PHE A 221 8.08 -7.29 5.96
C PHE A 221 7.91 -7.27 7.48
N ARG A 222 8.20 -6.13 8.10
CA ARG A 222 8.08 -5.97 9.56
C ARG A 222 6.62 -5.92 9.98
N GLU A 223 6.23 -6.87 10.81
CA GLU A 223 4.94 -6.88 11.51
C GLU A 223 4.94 -5.89 12.69
N ILE A 224 3.74 -5.47 13.08
CA ILE A 224 3.52 -4.53 14.20
C ILE A 224 3.03 -5.32 15.42
N ASN A 225 3.51 -4.98 16.61
CA ASN A 225 3.01 -5.59 17.84
C ASN A 225 1.64 -5.00 18.21
N CYS A 226 0.57 -5.58 17.69
CA CYS A 226 -0.81 -5.13 17.92
C CYS A 226 -1.20 -5.19 19.40
N GLU A 227 -0.74 -6.22 20.14
CA GLU A 227 -1.02 -6.31 21.57
C GLU A 227 -0.43 -5.14 22.34
N ALA A 228 0.83 -4.77 22.07
CA ALA A 228 1.48 -3.65 22.74
C ALA A 228 0.84 -2.29 22.40
N LEU A 229 0.28 -2.14 21.19
CA LEU A 229 -0.43 -0.92 20.79
C LEU A 229 -1.75 -0.78 21.56
N TYR A 230 -2.58 -1.82 21.60
CA TYR A 230 -3.93 -1.70 22.16
C TYR A 230 -4.04 -2.02 23.65
N LYS A 231 -3.11 -2.80 24.24
CA LYS A 231 -3.02 -2.92 25.70
C LYS A 231 -2.66 -1.58 26.35
N LYS A 232 -1.89 -0.71 25.67
CA LYS A 232 -1.59 0.65 26.16
C LYS A 232 -2.80 1.58 26.11
N GLU A 233 -3.63 1.49 25.07
CA GLU A 233 -4.87 2.28 24.98
C GLU A 233 -5.90 1.88 26.03
N GLU A 234 -6.04 0.58 26.33
CA GLU A 234 -6.91 0.12 27.42
C GLU A 234 -6.46 0.66 28.79
N LEU A 235 -5.15 0.79 29.03
CA LEU A 235 -4.59 1.40 30.24
C LEU A 235 -4.73 2.93 30.28
N GLN A 236 -4.93 3.60 29.13
CA GLN A 236 -5.09 5.05 29.03
C GLN A 236 -6.55 5.51 28.99
N LYS A 237 -7.51 4.59 28.78
CA LYS A 237 -8.90 4.90 29.10
C LYS A 237 -8.94 5.29 30.57
N PRO A 238 -9.47 6.46 30.97
CA PRO A 238 -9.70 6.71 32.38
C PRO A 238 -10.51 5.52 32.86
N LEU A 239 -10.01 4.80 33.88
CA LEU A 239 -10.83 3.82 34.58
C LEU A 239 -12.17 4.52 34.75
N SER A 240 -13.24 3.93 34.19
CA SER A 240 -14.55 4.28 34.66
C SER A 240 -14.42 4.13 36.16
N ILE A 241 -14.41 5.26 36.86
CA ILE A 241 -14.43 5.26 38.31
C ILE A 241 -15.84 4.75 38.59
N VAL A 242 -15.99 3.43 38.54
CA VAL A 242 -16.98 2.73 39.33
C VAL A 242 -16.51 3.04 40.73
N LYS A 243 -16.91 4.22 41.21
CA LYS A 243 -16.82 4.59 42.60
C LYS A 243 -17.73 3.55 43.23
N GLU A 244 -17.15 2.43 43.68
CA GLU A 244 -17.80 1.58 44.66
C GLU A 244 -18.18 2.54 45.78
N ARG A 245 -19.44 2.95 45.79
CA ARG A 245 -19.96 3.74 46.90
C ARG A 245 -19.71 2.89 48.11
N SER A 246 -18.87 3.39 49.01
CA SER A 246 -18.58 2.73 50.28
C SER A 246 -19.90 2.30 50.91
N SER A 247 -19.94 1.12 51.52
CA SER A 247 -21.12 0.61 52.26
C SER A 247 -21.68 1.64 53.25
N VAL A 248 -20.85 2.59 53.69
CA VAL A 248 -21.22 3.74 54.53
C VAL A 248 -22.12 4.74 53.79
N GLU A 249 -21.85 5.06 52.52
CA GLU A 249 -22.68 5.96 51.71
C GLU A 249 -24.06 5.33 51.45
N ILE A 250 -24.11 4.03 51.15
CA ILE A 250 -25.37 3.30 50.94
C ILE A 250 -26.18 3.25 52.24
N GLY A 251 -25.53 2.95 53.37
CA GLY A 251 -26.16 2.98 54.70
C GLY A 251 -26.72 4.35 55.06
N PHE A 252 -25.96 5.42 54.79
CA PHE A 252 -26.41 6.80 55.04
C PHE A 252 -27.66 7.17 54.22
N PHE A 253 -27.72 6.80 52.94
CA PHE A 253 -28.88 7.06 52.10
C PHE A 253 -30.15 6.34 52.59
N ILE A 254 -30.02 5.10 53.08
CA ILE A 254 -31.15 4.34 53.62
C ILE A 254 -31.68 5.01 54.89
N VAL A 255 -30.81 5.39 55.82
CA VAL A 255 -31.20 6.02 57.09
C VAL A 255 -31.89 7.36 56.84
N VAL A 256 -31.32 8.22 55.97
CA VAL A 256 -31.94 9.51 55.64
C VAL A 256 -33.30 9.33 54.98
N SER A 257 -33.43 8.33 54.09
CA SER A 257 -34.71 8.05 53.42
C SER A 257 -35.79 7.59 54.40
N LEU A 258 -35.44 6.73 55.37
CA LEU A 258 -36.37 6.28 56.41
C LEU A 258 -36.81 7.42 57.35
N ILE A 259 -35.89 8.31 57.72
CA ILE A 259 -36.20 9.49 58.55
C ILE A 259 -37.17 10.42 57.82
N LEU A 260 -36.91 10.72 56.54
CA LEU A 260 -37.80 11.54 55.73
C LEU A 260 -39.18 10.91 55.55
N PHE A 261 -39.23 9.60 55.34
CA PHE A 261 -40.49 8.86 55.22
C PHE A 261 -41.29 8.88 56.53
N TYR A 262 -40.62 8.73 57.68
CA TYR A 262 -41.24 8.87 58.99
C TYR A 262 -41.85 10.27 59.19
N PHE A 263 -41.11 11.34 58.87
CA PHE A 263 -41.65 12.69 58.93
C PHE A 263 -42.83 12.90 57.99
N PHE A 264 -42.81 12.29 56.80
CA PHE A 264 -43.90 12.38 55.84
C PHE A 264 -45.18 11.71 56.35
N ILE A 265 -45.07 10.51 56.94
CA ILE A 265 -46.22 9.83 57.57
C ILE A 265 -46.74 10.67 58.74
N THR A 266 -45.86 11.13 59.63
CA THR A 266 -46.25 11.91 60.81
C THR A 266 -46.91 13.23 60.43
N PHE A 267 -46.51 13.81 59.29
CA PHE A 267 -47.16 15.00 58.73
C PHE A 267 -48.56 14.67 58.18
N LEU A 268 -48.73 13.57 57.44
CA LEU A 268 -50.03 13.14 56.94
C LEU A 268 -51.01 12.81 58.07
N ASP A 269 -50.55 12.15 59.14
CA ASP A 269 -51.36 11.84 60.33
C ASP A 269 -51.84 13.10 61.08
N LYS A 270 -51.14 14.23 60.94
CA LYS A 270 -51.55 15.51 61.54
C LYS A 270 -52.47 16.35 60.65
N VAL A 271 -52.58 16.00 59.37
CA VAL A 271 -53.36 16.76 58.37
C VAL A 271 -54.66 16.04 57.98
N SER A 272 -54.84 14.77 58.37
CA SER A 272 -56.16 14.09 58.46
C SER A 272 -56.86 14.37 59.78
#